data_AF-A0AAU9U439-F1
#
_entry.id   AF-A0AAU9U439-F1
#
_cell.length_a   1.000
_cell.length_b   1.000
_cell.length_c   1.000
_cell.angle_alpha   90.00
_cell.angle_beta   90.00
_cell.angle_gamma   90.00
#
_symmetry.space_group_name_H-M   'P 1'
#
loop_
_entity.id
_entity.type
_entity.pdbx_description
1 polymer ?
#
loop_
_entity_poly.entity_id
_entity_poly.type
_entity_poly.pdbx_seq_one_letter_code
_entity_poly.pdbx_strand_id
1 'polypeptide(L)'
;MPLLDITNPAIIIFLIENYEKENRLRLNWIHKHWEQIQQAATLTREPTNYFETDVIAHNMVGGLPTITRDHVVAGFNRRKTPLRDGKFIPGVKHLRHGHSIVEVGLGDPKEDKRLQKPDDDLTPEPVMRPVDQELTKVLYKSKPEFGRVQYLAKRSKTLPEQKYYFAESSNNEYGWRLKDSELRENSRHGRCWHLTKSLRSRVGPQPDPSHYKSSELPGPSNCTGI
;
A
#
# COMPACT_ATOMS: atom_id res chain seq x y z
N MET A 1 25.36 24.70 10.03
CA MET A 1 26.61 25.47 9.89
C MET A 1 26.39 26.82 10.55
N PRO A 2 27.31 27.32 11.38
CA PRO A 2 27.19 28.67 11.94
C PRO A 2 27.19 29.71 10.81
N LEU A 3 26.42 30.78 10.98
CA LEU A 3 26.37 31.90 10.04
C LEU A 3 27.74 32.62 10.07
N LEU A 4 28.40 32.70 8.92
CA LEU A 4 29.65 33.46 8.77
C LEU A 4 29.33 34.95 8.85
N ASP A 5 30.10 35.69 9.65
CA ASP A 5 29.98 37.15 9.75
C ASP A 5 30.61 37.82 8.52
N ILE A 6 29.77 38.19 7.56
CA ILE A 6 30.17 38.79 6.29
C ILE A 6 30.67 40.23 6.47
N THR A 7 30.48 40.84 7.65
CA THR A 7 30.95 42.20 7.94
C THR A 7 32.41 42.25 8.40
N ASN A 8 32.98 41.11 8.80
CA ASN A 8 34.37 41.04 9.22
C ASN A 8 35.31 41.05 7.99
N PRO A 9 36.23 42.04 7.86
CA PRO A 9 37.12 42.16 6.71
C PRO A 9 38.05 40.94 6.53
N ALA A 10 38.43 40.25 7.60
CA ALA A 10 39.26 39.05 7.50
C ALA A 10 38.51 37.89 6.82
N ILE A 11 37.19 37.77 7.05
CA ILE A 11 36.35 36.77 6.41
C ILE A 11 36.17 37.09 4.92
N ILE A 12 35.99 38.36 4.58
CA ILE A 12 35.89 38.82 3.19
C ILE A 12 37.18 38.47 2.42
N ILE A 13 38.36 38.79 2.98
CA ILE A 13 39.66 38.48 2.37
C ILE A 13 39.81 36.96 2.14
N PHE A 14 39.50 36.16 3.16
CA PHE A 14 39.56 34.69 3.07
C PHE A 14 38.65 34.12 1.96
N LEU A 15 37.43 34.65 1.81
CA LEU A 15 36.50 34.22 0.76
C LEU A 15 37.02 34.59 -0.64
N ILE A 16 37.59 35.78 -0.80
CA ILE A 16 38.22 36.20 -2.07
C ILE A 16 39.37 35.27 -2.43
N GLU A 17 40.27 34.98 -1.48
CA GLU A 17 41.39 34.06 -1.71
C GLU A 17 40.95 32.65 -2.09
N ASN A 18 39.88 32.13 -1.46
CA ASN A 18 39.35 30.82 -1.82
C ASN A 18 38.71 30.82 -3.21
N TYR A 19 37.99 31.89 -3.56
CA TYR A 19 37.44 32.04 -4.90
C TYR A 19 38.56 32.07 -5.96
N GLU A 20 39.66 32.79 -5.71
CA GLU A 20 40.82 32.78 -6.58
C GLU A 20 41.48 31.40 -6.69
N LYS A 21 41.61 30.67 -5.57
CA LYS A 21 42.15 29.30 -5.58
C LYS A 21 41.28 28.36 -6.41
N GLU A 22 39.96 28.40 -6.23
CA GLU A 22 39.03 27.60 -7.04
C GLU A 22 39.11 27.98 -8.52
N ASN A 23 39.17 29.27 -8.84
CA ASN A 23 39.32 29.71 -10.23
C ASN A 23 40.62 29.19 -10.85
N ARG A 24 41.74 29.23 -10.13
CA ARG A 24 43.01 28.65 -10.61
C ARG A 24 42.88 27.14 -10.82
N LEU A 25 42.25 26.42 -9.90
CA LEU A 25 42.01 24.98 -10.04
C LEU A 25 41.13 24.65 -11.25
N ARG A 26 40.05 25.41 -11.47
CA ARG A 26 39.18 25.27 -12.63
C ARG A 26 39.92 25.57 -13.93
N LEU A 27 40.69 26.67 -13.97
CA LEU A 27 41.51 27.00 -15.14
C LEU A 27 42.53 25.90 -15.42
N ASN A 28 43.24 25.41 -14.41
CA ASN A 28 44.19 24.30 -14.57
C ASN A 28 43.51 23.04 -15.08
N TRP A 29 42.32 22.72 -14.57
CA TRP A 29 41.53 21.59 -15.06
C TRP A 29 41.12 21.78 -16.52
N ILE A 30 40.60 22.97 -16.88
CA ILE A 30 40.22 23.31 -18.26
C ILE A 30 41.43 23.21 -19.20
N HIS A 31 42.60 23.72 -18.79
CA HIS A 31 43.81 23.63 -19.61
C HIS A 31 44.28 22.18 -19.77
N LYS A 32 44.25 21.39 -18.70
CA LYS A 32 44.62 19.97 -18.72
C LYS A 32 43.70 19.14 -19.62
N HIS A 33 42.41 19.48 -19.67
CA HIS A 33 41.40 18.77 -20.45
C HIS A 33 40.98 19.54 -21.71
N TRP A 34 41.77 20.55 -22.13
CA TRP A 34 41.39 21.48 -23.20
C TRP A 34 41.09 20.75 -24.50
N GLU A 35 41.94 19.81 -24.90
CA GLU A 35 41.77 19.02 -26.13
C GLU A 35 40.49 18.17 -26.10
N GLN A 36 40.17 17.55 -24.97
CA GLN A 36 38.94 16.75 -24.81
C GLN A 36 37.69 17.64 -24.86
N ILE A 37 37.75 18.83 -24.25
CA ILE A 37 36.67 19.81 -24.28
C ILE A 37 36.49 20.34 -25.71
N GLN A 38 37.58 20.65 -26.40
CA GLN A 38 37.55 21.11 -27.79
C GLN A 38 36.98 20.03 -28.71
N GLN A 39 37.40 18.77 -28.54
CA GLN A 39 36.87 17.61 -29.26
C GLN A 39 35.38 17.38 -28.99
N ALA A 40 34.93 17.52 -27.74
CA ALA A 40 33.52 17.39 -27.36
C ALA A 40 32.65 18.57 -27.84
N ALA A 41 33.22 19.77 -27.91
CA ALA A 41 32.56 20.98 -28.40
C ALA A 41 32.42 20.97 -29.93
N THR A 42 33.38 20.39 -30.64
CA THR A 42 33.28 20.18 -32.08
C THR A 42 32.38 18.97 -32.38
N LEU A 43 31.27 19.18 -33.10
CA LEU A 43 30.39 18.11 -33.60
C LEU A 43 31.04 17.29 -34.75
N THR A 44 32.36 17.30 -34.87
CA THR A 44 33.13 16.56 -35.89
C THR A 44 33.52 15.18 -35.37
N ARG A 45 32.57 14.44 -34.82
CA ARG A 45 32.76 13.01 -34.59
C ARG A 45 32.49 12.28 -35.90
N GLU A 46 33.35 11.34 -36.25
CA GLU A 46 33.03 10.41 -37.33
C GLU A 46 31.70 9.71 -36.98
N PRO A 47 30.75 9.59 -37.92
CA PRO A 47 29.52 8.88 -37.66
C PRO A 47 29.87 7.43 -37.34
N THR A 48 29.73 7.05 -36.08
CA THR A 48 30.07 5.72 -35.59
C THR A 48 29.13 4.63 -36.10
N ASN A 49 28.11 4.99 -36.91
CA ASN A 49 27.17 4.08 -37.57
C ASN A 49 26.63 2.98 -36.64
N TYR A 50 26.35 3.31 -35.37
CA TYR A 50 25.77 2.35 -34.45
C TYR A 50 24.38 1.96 -34.95
N PHE A 51 24.15 0.66 -35.11
CA PHE A 51 22.82 0.14 -35.32
C PHE A 51 22.12 -0.05 -33.97
N GLU A 52 20.79 -0.13 -33.98
CA GLU A 52 20.01 -0.40 -32.77
C GLU A 52 20.49 -1.70 -32.08
N THR A 53 20.91 -2.68 -32.87
CA THR A 53 21.48 -3.94 -32.40
C THR A 53 22.74 -3.75 -31.56
N ASP A 54 23.60 -2.79 -31.92
CA ASP A 54 24.87 -2.53 -31.22
C ASP A 54 24.61 -1.86 -29.88
N VAL A 55 23.65 -0.93 -29.84
CA VAL A 55 23.21 -0.26 -28.61
C VAL A 55 22.59 -1.27 -27.65
N ILE A 56 21.74 -2.17 -28.16
CA ILE A 56 21.13 -3.25 -27.37
C ILE A 56 22.24 -4.18 -26.84
N ALA A 57 23.18 -4.61 -27.69
CA ALA A 57 24.27 -5.48 -27.29
C ALA A 57 25.14 -4.84 -26.20
N HIS A 58 25.50 -3.56 -26.36
CA HIS A 58 26.27 -2.81 -25.36
C HIS A 58 25.51 -2.70 -24.03
N ASN A 59 24.21 -2.39 -24.06
CA ASN A 59 23.38 -2.32 -22.86
C ASN A 59 23.26 -3.68 -22.17
N MET A 60 23.14 -4.77 -22.92
CA MET A 60 23.15 -6.13 -22.38
C MET A 60 24.49 -6.43 -21.70
N VAL A 61 25.61 -6.15 -22.37
CA VAL A 61 26.96 -6.35 -21.82
C VAL A 61 27.19 -5.53 -20.56
N GLY A 62 26.75 -4.25 -20.55
CA GLY A 62 26.82 -3.39 -19.38
C GLY A 62 25.95 -3.86 -18.20
N GLY A 63 24.84 -4.56 -18.48
CA GLY A 63 23.93 -5.10 -17.46
C GLY A 63 24.37 -6.44 -16.86
N LEU A 64 25.17 -7.24 -17.57
CA LEU A 64 25.63 -8.56 -17.12
C LEU A 64 26.36 -8.54 -15.75
N PRO A 65 27.26 -7.59 -15.45
CA PRO A 65 27.89 -7.49 -14.13
C PRO A 65 26.89 -7.32 -12.97
N THR A 66 25.83 -6.54 -13.18
CA THR A 66 24.80 -6.31 -12.17
C THR A 66 23.97 -7.57 -11.95
N ILE A 67 23.54 -8.23 -13.04
CA ILE A 67 22.75 -9.46 -12.97
C ILE A 67 23.55 -10.58 -12.29
N THR A 68 24.82 -10.74 -12.63
CA THR A 68 25.70 -11.76 -12.02
C THR A 68 25.92 -11.49 -10.54
N ARG A 69 26.18 -10.24 -10.15
CA ARG A 69 26.25 -9.82 -8.74
C ARG A 69 24.97 -10.15 -8.00
N ASP A 70 23.82 -9.78 -8.55
CA ASP A 70 22.52 -9.98 -7.92
C ASP A 70 22.19 -11.47 -7.79
N HIS A 71 22.57 -12.29 -8.76
CA HIS A 71 22.42 -13.74 -8.70
C HIS A 71 23.24 -14.35 -7.56
N VAL A 72 24.51 -13.94 -7.40
CA VAL A 72 25.38 -14.38 -6.30
C VAL A 72 24.80 -13.96 -4.95
N VAL A 73 24.36 -12.71 -4.83
CA VAL A 73 23.74 -12.16 -3.61
C VAL A 73 22.43 -12.91 -3.28
N ALA A 74 21.60 -13.17 -4.28
CA ALA A 74 20.36 -13.94 -4.12
C ALA A 74 20.66 -15.37 -3.67
N GLY A 75 21.68 -16.03 -4.23
CA GLY A 75 22.13 -17.35 -3.80
C GLY A 75 22.54 -17.38 -2.32
N PHE A 76 23.27 -16.35 -1.86
CA PHE A 76 23.63 -16.21 -0.45
C PHE A 76 22.40 -15.94 0.43
N ASN A 77 21.51 -15.04 0.01
CA ASN A 77 20.32 -14.67 0.78
C ASN A 77 19.30 -15.82 0.88
N ARG A 78 19.16 -16.66 -0.15
CA ARG A 78 18.30 -17.87 -0.10
C ARG A 78 18.73 -18.86 0.97
N ARG A 79 20.03 -18.89 1.32
CA ARG A 79 20.58 -19.77 2.37
C ARG A 79 20.45 -19.18 3.77
N LYS A 80 20.18 -17.88 3.89
CA LYS A 80 19.96 -17.26 5.20
C LYS A 80 18.58 -17.65 5.71
N THR A 81 18.52 -18.10 6.96
CA THR A 81 17.24 -18.13 7.68
C THR A 81 16.78 -16.69 7.87
N PRO A 82 15.55 -16.33 7.49
CA PRO A 82 15.03 -14.99 7.74
C PRO A 82 15.14 -14.69 9.24
N LEU A 83 15.65 -13.51 9.57
CA LEU A 83 15.63 -13.02 10.94
C LEU A 83 14.15 -12.92 11.34
N ARG A 84 13.72 -13.76 12.28
CA ARG A 84 12.36 -13.66 12.82
C ARG A 84 12.32 -12.43 13.72
N ASP A 85 11.36 -11.53 13.49
CA ASP A 85 11.21 -10.29 14.26
C ASP A 85 11.03 -10.52 15.77
N GLY A 86 10.65 -11.73 16.19
CA GLY A 86 10.58 -12.15 17.59
C GLY A 86 11.32 -13.46 17.87
N LYS A 87 11.90 -13.58 19.07
CA LYS A 87 12.41 -14.85 19.62
C LYS A 87 11.33 -15.93 19.74
N PHE A 88 10.08 -15.49 19.84
CA PHE A 88 8.90 -16.33 20.02
C PHE A 88 7.76 -15.77 19.15
N ILE A 89 7.26 -16.59 18.24
CA ILE A 89 6.06 -16.28 17.46
C ILE A 89 4.93 -17.05 18.11
N PRO A 90 3.94 -16.38 18.72
CA PRO A 90 2.80 -17.06 19.33
C PRO A 90 2.02 -17.79 18.22
N GLY A 91 2.05 -19.12 18.25
CA GLY A 91 1.14 -19.96 17.48
C GLY A 91 -0.25 -20.01 18.11
N VAL A 92 -1.17 -20.76 17.50
CA VAL A 92 -2.56 -20.92 18.00
C VAL A 92 -2.63 -21.34 19.47
N LYS A 93 -1.66 -22.16 19.92
CA LYS A 93 -1.53 -22.60 21.32
C LYS A 93 -1.22 -21.49 22.34
N HIS A 94 -0.85 -20.31 21.85
CA HIS A 94 -0.42 -19.16 22.65
C HIS A 94 -1.34 -17.95 22.47
N LEU A 95 -2.39 -18.09 21.67
CA LEU A 95 -3.46 -17.09 21.60
C LEU A 95 -4.17 -17.11 22.95
N ARG A 96 -4.21 -15.95 23.61
CA ARG A 96 -4.96 -15.77 24.86
C ARG A 96 -6.46 -15.75 24.56
N HIS A 97 -7.25 -16.14 25.55
CA HIS A 97 -8.68 -15.82 25.63
C HIS A 97 -8.87 -14.31 25.37
N GLY A 98 -9.83 -13.92 24.52
CA GLY A 98 -10.07 -12.54 24.07
C GLY A 98 -9.99 -12.31 22.55
N HIS A 99 -9.62 -13.33 21.76
CA HIS A 99 -9.52 -13.24 20.30
C HIS A 99 -10.43 -14.22 19.55
N SER A 100 -11.35 -14.90 20.26
CA SER A 100 -12.34 -15.76 19.60
C SER A 100 -13.36 -14.94 18.81
N ILE A 101 -13.93 -15.53 17.75
CA ILE A 101 -15.01 -14.91 16.94
C ILE A 101 -16.16 -14.42 17.82
N VAL A 102 -16.46 -15.14 18.90
CA VAL A 102 -17.56 -14.84 19.83
C VAL A 102 -17.23 -13.61 20.67
N GLU A 103 -16.02 -13.55 21.25
CA GLU A 103 -15.60 -12.43 22.11
C GLU A 103 -15.45 -11.13 21.33
N VAL A 104 -14.99 -11.20 20.07
CA VAL A 104 -14.90 -10.02 19.19
C VAL A 104 -16.29 -9.58 18.69
N GLY A 105 -17.34 -10.36 18.93
CA GLY A 105 -18.72 -10.04 18.53
C GLY A 105 -18.96 -10.17 17.02
N LEU A 106 -18.22 -11.05 16.35
CA LEU A 106 -18.39 -11.32 14.92
C LEU A 106 -19.41 -12.43 14.67
N GLY A 107 -19.61 -13.34 15.63
CA GLY A 107 -20.54 -14.46 15.49
C GLY A 107 -21.28 -14.79 16.78
N ASP A 108 -22.57 -15.12 16.64
CA ASP A 108 -23.39 -15.58 17.74
C ASP A 108 -23.33 -17.11 17.86
N PRO A 109 -23.04 -17.66 19.06
CA PRO A 109 -23.05 -19.11 19.28
C PRO A 109 -24.43 -19.77 19.08
N LYS A 110 -25.50 -18.96 19.04
CA LYS A 110 -26.86 -19.41 18.74
C LYS A 110 -27.04 -19.71 17.26
N GLU A 111 -26.42 -18.91 16.39
CA GLU A 111 -26.51 -19.05 14.94
C GLU A 111 -25.57 -20.14 14.42
N ASP A 112 -24.34 -20.20 14.95
CA ASP A 112 -23.39 -21.27 14.64
C ASP A 112 -22.95 -22.01 15.91
N LYS A 113 -23.37 -23.28 16.00
CA LYS A 113 -23.00 -24.19 17.08
C LYS A 113 -21.50 -24.48 17.13
N ARG A 114 -20.76 -24.30 16.04
CA ARG A 114 -19.30 -24.55 15.97
C ARG A 114 -18.49 -23.54 16.77
N LEU A 115 -19.10 -22.39 17.09
CA LEU A 115 -18.49 -21.35 17.91
C LEU A 115 -18.59 -21.65 19.42
N GLN A 116 -19.41 -22.63 19.83
CA GLN A 116 -19.48 -23.11 21.22
C GLN A 116 -18.32 -24.07 21.46
N LYS A 117 -17.13 -23.51 21.74
CA LYS A 117 -15.95 -24.29 22.09
C LYS A 117 -15.62 -24.13 23.58
N PRO A 118 -15.13 -25.18 24.25
CA PRO A 118 -14.58 -25.05 25.59
C PRO A 118 -13.23 -24.31 25.54
N ASP A 119 -12.86 -23.63 26.62
CA ASP A 119 -11.67 -22.76 26.68
C ASP A 119 -10.35 -23.50 26.43
N ASP A 120 -10.30 -24.81 26.70
CA ASP A 120 -9.13 -25.66 26.51
C ASP A 120 -8.94 -26.14 25.06
N ASP A 121 -9.91 -25.90 24.17
CA ASP A 121 -9.84 -26.36 22.78
C ASP A 121 -8.98 -25.44 21.92
N LEU A 122 -7.83 -25.96 21.51
CA LEU A 122 -6.85 -25.26 20.65
C LEU A 122 -7.13 -25.44 19.15
N THR A 123 -8.27 -26.02 18.77
CA THR A 123 -8.63 -26.12 17.35
C THR A 123 -8.89 -24.73 16.76
N PRO A 124 -8.37 -24.44 15.55
CA PRO A 124 -8.59 -23.15 14.91
C PRO A 124 -10.09 -22.91 14.70
N GLU A 125 -10.47 -21.65 14.78
CA GLU A 125 -11.84 -21.23 14.51
C GLU A 125 -12.21 -21.39 13.03
N PRO A 126 -13.49 -21.63 12.71
CA PRO A 126 -13.93 -21.72 11.33
C PRO A 126 -13.75 -20.38 10.61
N VAL A 127 -13.14 -20.40 9.44
CA VAL A 127 -12.96 -19.20 8.59
C VAL A 127 -14.29 -18.72 7.98
N MET A 128 -15.17 -19.65 7.65
CA MET A 128 -16.44 -19.41 6.96
C MET A 128 -17.64 -19.62 7.89
N ARG A 129 -18.68 -18.78 7.70
CA ARG A 129 -20.01 -19.06 8.25
C ARG A 129 -20.63 -20.28 7.59
N PRO A 130 -21.52 -21.00 8.29
CA PRO A 130 -22.26 -22.11 7.71
C PRO A 130 -23.10 -21.64 6.52
N VAL A 131 -23.14 -22.45 5.48
CA VAL A 131 -23.95 -22.16 4.29
C VAL A 131 -25.40 -22.49 4.59
N ASP A 132 -26.31 -21.60 4.18
CA ASP A 132 -27.74 -21.82 4.31
C ASP A 132 -28.19 -23.16 3.68
N GLN A 133 -29.12 -23.83 4.35
CA GLN A 133 -29.61 -25.14 3.97
C GLN A 133 -30.29 -25.12 2.59
N GLU A 134 -30.95 -24.01 2.25
CA GLU A 134 -31.58 -23.86 0.93
C GLU A 134 -30.56 -23.82 -0.19
N LEU A 135 -29.45 -23.09 0.01
CA LEU A 135 -28.35 -23.02 -0.95
C LEU A 135 -27.62 -24.35 -1.06
N THR A 136 -27.41 -25.07 0.04
CA THR A 136 -26.80 -26.41 -0.01
C THR A 136 -27.71 -27.41 -0.72
N LYS A 137 -29.04 -27.34 -0.54
CA LYS A 137 -29.99 -28.15 -1.33
C LYS A 137 -29.84 -27.92 -2.83
N VAL A 138 -29.59 -26.69 -3.29
CA VAL A 138 -29.34 -26.39 -4.72
C VAL A 138 -28.13 -27.15 -5.26
N LEU A 139 -27.10 -27.37 -4.44
CA LEU A 139 -25.90 -28.11 -4.84
C LEU A 139 -26.20 -29.59 -5.12
N TYR A 140 -27.13 -30.18 -4.37
CA TYR A 140 -27.49 -31.61 -4.44
C TYR A 140 -28.69 -31.93 -5.35
N LYS A 141 -29.28 -30.93 -6.03
CA LYS A 141 -30.35 -31.17 -7.02
C LYS A 141 -29.78 -31.82 -8.28
N SER A 142 -30.54 -32.74 -8.89
CA SER A 142 -30.15 -33.43 -10.13
C SER A 142 -30.14 -32.48 -11.35
N LYS A 143 -29.25 -32.79 -12.31
CA LYS A 143 -29.03 -32.11 -13.62
C LYS A 143 -30.32 -32.05 -14.48
N PRO A 144 -30.49 -31.09 -15.43
CA PRO A 144 -29.49 -30.60 -16.40
C PRO A 144 -28.80 -29.27 -16.09
N GLU A 145 -29.50 -28.32 -15.44
CA GLU A 145 -28.99 -26.95 -15.22
C GLU A 145 -28.58 -26.66 -13.77
N PHE A 146 -28.90 -27.56 -12.83
CA PHE A 146 -28.67 -27.36 -11.40
C PHE A 146 -27.34 -28.00 -10.96
N GLY A 147 -26.64 -27.33 -10.04
CA GLY A 147 -25.37 -27.82 -9.51
C GLY A 147 -24.44 -26.69 -9.06
N ARG A 148 -23.13 -26.96 -9.11
CA ARG A 148 -22.07 -26.06 -8.63
C ARG A 148 -22.16 -24.66 -9.25
N VAL A 149 -22.48 -24.54 -10.53
CA VAL A 149 -22.53 -23.24 -11.22
C VAL A 149 -23.66 -22.37 -10.65
N GLN A 150 -24.88 -22.89 -10.57
CA GLN A 150 -26.00 -22.15 -9.97
C GLN A 150 -25.78 -21.87 -8.49
N TYR A 151 -25.20 -22.82 -7.75
CA TYR A 151 -24.81 -22.61 -6.36
C TYR A 151 -23.85 -21.43 -6.23
N LEU A 152 -22.78 -21.39 -7.05
CA LEU A 152 -21.82 -20.29 -7.03
C LEU A 152 -22.44 -18.96 -7.48
N ALA A 153 -23.34 -18.98 -8.47
CA ALA A 153 -24.04 -17.78 -8.94
C ALA A 153 -25.04 -17.22 -7.91
N LYS A 154 -25.66 -18.09 -7.10
CA LYS A 154 -26.53 -17.67 -5.98
C LYS A 154 -25.70 -17.23 -4.78
N ARG A 155 -24.65 -17.99 -4.44
CA ARG A 155 -23.75 -17.67 -3.33
C ARG A 155 -22.93 -16.42 -3.62
N SER A 156 -22.57 -16.10 -4.87
CA SER A 156 -21.86 -14.86 -5.16
C SER A 156 -22.68 -13.63 -4.75
N LYS A 157 -24.01 -13.69 -4.88
CA LYS A 157 -24.95 -12.62 -4.52
C LYS A 157 -25.14 -12.41 -3.02
N THR A 158 -24.82 -13.39 -2.16
CA THR A 158 -24.93 -13.17 -0.70
C THR A 158 -23.86 -12.18 -0.22
N LEU A 159 -24.16 -11.43 0.83
CA LEU A 159 -23.24 -10.43 1.35
C LEU A 159 -21.98 -11.10 1.93
N PRO A 160 -20.79 -10.48 1.84
CA PRO A 160 -19.57 -11.01 2.43
C PRO A 160 -19.70 -11.31 3.92
N GLU A 161 -20.41 -10.45 4.67
CA GLU A 161 -20.69 -10.59 6.10
C GLU A 161 -21.41 -11.90 6.45
N GLN A 162 -22.25 -12.41 5.54
CA GLN A 162 -22.99 -13.65 5.73
C GLN A 162 -22.18 -14.89 5.31
N LYS A 163 -21.03 -14.70 4.66
CA LYS A 163 -20.17 -15.80 4.19
C LYS A 163 -18.96 -16.03 5.09
N TYR A 164 -18.36 -14.96 5.57
CA TYR A 164 -17.09 -14.99 6.30
C TYR A 164 -17.28 -14.41 7.69
N TYR A 165 -16.47 -14.87 8.65
CA TYR A 165 -16.37 -14.21 9.95
C TYR A 165 -15.44 -13.00 9.87
N PHE A 166 -14.37 -13.08 9.08
CA PHE A 166 -13.36 -12.02 8.93
C PHE A 166 -13.26 -11.50 7.48
N ALA A 167 -12.63 -10.33 7.32
CA ALA A 167 -12.34 -9.77 6.00
C ALA A 167 -11.14 -10.48 5.35
N GLU A 168 -11.38 -11.65 4.76
CA GLU A 168 -10.32 -12.51 4.19
C GLU A 168 -9.67 -11.99 2.90
N SER A 169 -10.35 -11.12 2.15
CA SER A 169 -9.84 -10.61 0.88
C SER A 169 -9.66 -9.10 0.92
N SER A 170 -8.63 -8.59 0.24
CA SER A 170 -8.40 -7.15 0.04
C SER A 170 -9.59 -6.46 -0.64
N ASN A 171 -10.36 -7.19 -1.46
CA ASN A 171 -11.58 -6.67 -2.07
C ASN A 171 -12.70 -6.39 -1.04
N ASN A 172 -12.62 -6.98 0.15
CA ASN A 172 -13.53 -6.72 1.25
C ASN A 172 -13.03 -5.58 2.15
N GLU A 173 -11.82 -5.05 1.95
CA GLU A 173 -11.26 -3.96 2.77
C GLU A 173 -12.18 -2.72 2.77
N TYR A 174 -12.85 -2.47 1.64
CA TYR A 174 -13.88 -1.44 1.51
C TYR A 174 -15.27 -2.07 1.52
N GLY A 175 -16.06 -1.77 2.56
CA GLY A 175 -17.45 -2.26 2.68
C GLY A 175 -17.60 -3.58 3.44
N TRP A 176 -16.60 -4.01 4.20
CA TRP A 176 -16.78 -5.02 5.24
C TRP A 176 -17.72 -4.49 6.32
N ARG A 177 -18.72 -5.29 6.71
CA ARG A 177 -19.78 -4.87 7.66
C ARG A 177 -20.41 -3.54 7.26
N LEU A 178 -21.02 -3.50 6.07
CA LEU A 178 -21.86 -2.40 5.57
C LEU A 178 -22.89 -1.96 6.61
N LYS A 179 -23.43 -2.90 7.39
CA LYS A 179 -24.34 -2.58 8.50
C LYS A 179 -23.64 -1.78 9.60
N ASP A 180 -22.39 -2.07 9.91
CA ASP A 180 -21.65 -1.37 10.98
C ASP A 180 -21.20 0.02 10.52
N SER A 181 -21.19 0.28 9.21
CA SER A 181 -20.98 1.63 8.70
C SER A 181 -22.14 2.56 9.09
N GLU A 182 -21.82 3.72 9.66
CA GLU A 182 -22.81 4.71 10.13
C GLU A 182 -23.62 5.34 8.98
N LEU A 183 -23.23 5.11 7.73
CA LEU A 183 -23.85 5.69 6.53
C LEU A 183 -25.10 4.91 6.09
N ARG A 184 -26.10 4.81 6.98
CA ARG A 184 -27.34 4.05 6.74
C ARG A 184 -28.46 4.81 6.04
N GLU A 185 -28.27 6.07 5.65
CA GLU A 185 -29.30 6.85 4.95
C GLU A 185 -29.06 6.97 3.44
N ASN A 186 -30.11 6.68 2.68
CA ASN A 186 -30.19 7.11 1.28
C ASN A 186 -30.31 8.63 1.26
N SER A 187 -29.29 9.31 0.72
CA SER A 187 -29.37 10.75 0.46
C SER A 187 -30.57 11.06 -0.44
N ARG A 188 -31.52 11.85 0.08
CA ARG A 188 -32.66 12.37 -0.71
C ARG A 188 -32.19 13.30 -1.86
N HIS A 189 -30.97 13.83 -1.80
CA HIS A 189 -30.40 14.74 -2.78
C HIS A 189 -28.95 14.35 -3.14
N GLY A 190 -28.80 13.42 -4.09
CA GLY A 190 -27.50 12.82 -4.45
C GLY A 190 -26.42 13.81 -4.88
N ARG A 191 -26.79 14.94 -5.52
CA ARG A 191 -25.83 15.99 -5.93
C ARG A 191 -25.18 16.73 -4.76
N CYS A 192 -25.96 17.12 -3.76
CA CYS A 192 -25.45 17.82 -2.57
C CYS A 192 -24.61 16.88 -1.68
N TRP A 193 -24.97 15.59 -1.65
CA TRP A 193 -24.26 14.59 -0.86
C TRP A 193 -22.86 14.28 -1.42
N HIS A 194 -22.71 14.23 -2.75
CA HIS A 194 -21.40 14.02 -3.37
C HIS A 194 -20.40 15.14 -3.02
N LEU A 195 -20.88 16.39 -2.98
CA LEU A 195 -20.08 17.57 -2.59
C LEU A 195 -19.71 17.56 -1.10
N THR A 196 -20.62 17.15 -0.22
CA THR A 196 -20.34 17.08 1.23
C THR A 196 -19.42 15.91 1.56
N LYS A 197 -19.55 14.75 0.89
CA LYS A 197 -18.66 13.60 1.07
C LYS A 197 -17.22 13.93 0.67
N SER A 198 -17.00 14.57 -0.47
CA SER A 198 -15.64 14.95 -0.91
C SER A 198 -14.99 15.98 0.01
N LEU A 199 -15.78 16.86 0.65
CA LEU A 199 -15.29 17.85 1.60
C LEU A 199 -15.01 17.26 2.99
N ARG A 200 -15.85 16.35 3.51
CA ARG A 200 -15.67 15.73 4.84
C ARG A 200 -14.66 14.58 4.86
N SER A 201 -14.53 13.81 3.77
CA SER A 201 -13.65 12.62 3.73
C SER A 201 -12.17 12.89 3.44
N ARG A 202 -11.73 14.17 3.39
CA ARG A 202 -10.31 14.49 3.21
C ARG A 202 -9.42 14.04 4.39
N VAL A 203 -10.00 13.61 5.51
CA VAL A 203 -9.28 13.22 6.72
C VAL A 203 -9.60 11.76 7.09
N GLY A 204 -9.04 10.80 6.34
CA GLY A 204 -8.96 9.38 6.70
C GLY A 204 -10.28 8.64 7.07
N PRO A 205 -10.17 7.34 7.41
CA PRO A 205 -11.28 6.51 7.90
C PRO A 205 -11.44 6.51 9.43
N GLN A 206 -10.54 7.18 10.17
CA GLN A 206 -10.61 7.27 11.63
C GLN A 206 -11.31 8.57 12.04
N PRO A 207 -12.17 8.55 13.09
CA PRO A 207 -12.76 9.78 13.62
C PRO A 207 -11.64 10.71 14.10
N ASP A 208 -11.76 12.00 13.80
CA ASP A 208 -10.81 12.99 14.29
C ASP A 208 -10.74 12.93 15.82
N PRO A 209 -9.53 13.00 16.42
CA PRO A 209 -9.38 13.15 17.86
C PRO A 209 -10.25 14.28 18.43
N SER A 210 -10.75 14.11 19.66
CA SER A 210 -11.73 15.00 20.28
C SER A 210 -11.32 16.48 20.41
N HIS A 211 -10.04 16.80 20.18
CA HIS A 211 -9.51 18.16 20.22
C HIS A 211 -9.56 18.89 18.87
N TYR A 212 -9.95 18.23 17.78
CA TYR A 212 -10.18 18.90 16.50
C TYR A 212 -11.58 19.48 16.42
N LYS A 213 -11.68 20.70 15.88
CA LYS A 213 -12.95 21.36 15.60
C LYS A 213 -13.52 20.78 14.30
N SER A 214 -14.78 20.35 14.32
CA SER A 214 -15.45 19.85 13.11
C SER A 214 -15.41 20.90 12.00
N SER A 215 -15.10 20.49 10.77
CA SER A 215 -15.09 21.39 9.63
C SER A 215 -16.45 22.08 9.46
N GLU A 216 -16.47 23.41 9.55
CA GLU A 216 -17.64 24.22 9.21
C GLU A 216 -17.86 24.11 7.69
N LEU A 217 -19.05 23.67 7.26
CA LEU A 217 -19.35 23.53 5.84
C LEU A 217 -19.40 24.93 5.20
N PRO A 218 -18.67 25.18 4.10
CA PRO A 218 -18.85 26.42 3.35
C PRO A 218 -20.16 26.34 2.57
N GLY A 219 -21.22 26.98 3.10
CA GLY A 219 -22.49 27.11 2.41
C GLY A 219 -23.66 27.43 3.35
N PRO A 220 -24.75 28.02 2.83
CA PRO A 220 -25.90 28.42 3.65
C PRO A 220 -26.60 27.16 4.16
N SER A 221 -26.45 26.87 5.45
CA SER A 221 -27.21 25.86 6.18
C SER A 221 -28.70 26.21 6.34
N ASN A 222 -29.16 27.29 5.71
CA ASN A 222 -30.55 27.73 5.70
C ASN A 222 -31.12 27.58 4.30
N CYS A 223 -31.53 26.37 3.92
CA CYS A 223 -32.54 26.21 2.88
C CYS A 223 -33.90 26.57 3.49
N THR A 224 -34.13 27.86 3.73
CA THR A 224 -35.47 28.44 3.87
C THR A 224 -35.87 28.97 2.50
N GLY A 225 -36.68 28.21 1.78
CA GLY A 225 -37.33 28.64 0.53
C GLY A 225 -36.74 28.05 -0.75
N ILE A 226 -37.25 26.88 -1.15
CA ILE A 226 -38.06 26.59 -2.36
C ILE A 226 -38.36 25.09 -2.33
#